data_AF-A0A523JTA4-F1
#
_entry.id   AF-A0A523JTA4-F1
#
_cell.length_a   1.000
_cell.length_b   1.000
_cell.length_c   1.000
_cell.angle_alpha   90.00
_cell.angle_beta   90.00
_cell.angle_gamma   90.00
#
_symmetry.space_group_name_H-M   'P 1'
#
loop_
_entity.id
_entity.type
_entity.pdbx_description
1 polymer ?
#
loop_
_entity_poly.entity_id
_entity_poly.type
_entity_poly.pdbx_seq_one_letter_code
_entity_poly.pdbx_strand_id
1 'polypeptide(L)' 'MRMKATLIFRLLLPILLLAGLSACGPIEPWVKPYERDRLADPIMSLDLDPVSTAYMQHVFEAREGARGGEGSAGGGCGCN' A
#
# COMPACT_ATOMS: atom_id res chain seq x y z
N MET A 1 16.23 42.41 1.73
CA MET A 1 15.39 41.25 1.31
C MET A 1 15.63 39.99 2.13
N ARG A 2 16.86 39.67 2.56
CA ARG A 2 17.16 38.46 3.36
C ARG A 2 16.32 38.29 4.64
N MET A 3 16.11 39.36 5.43
CA MET A 3 15.35 39.29 6.69
C MET A 3 13.86 38.97 6.51
N LYS A 4 13.22 39.45 5.43
CA LYS A 4 11.82 39.13 5.11
C LYS A 4 11.68 37.65 4.75
N ALA A 5 12.63 37.12 3.98
CA ALA A 5 12.67 35.70 3.62
C ALA A 5 12.89 34.79 4.84
N THR A 6 13.73 35.18 5.81
CA THR A 6 13.93 34.41 7.06
C THR A 6 12.68 34.39 7.93
N LEU A 7 11.95 35.51 8.01
CA LEU A 7 10.68 35.61 8.74
C LEU A 7 9.57 34.78 8.10
N ILE A 8 9.45 34.83 6.78
CA ILE A 8 8.50 34.02 6.01
C ILE A 8 8.81 32.53 6.19
N PHE A 9 10.08 32.12 6.14
CA PHE A 9 10.48 30.72 6.30
C PHE A 9 10.20 30.20 7.73
N ARG A 10 10.42 31.03 8.76
CA ARG A 10 10.09 30.70 10.15
C ARG A 10 8.59 30.52 10.39
N LEU A 11 7.75 31.21 9.64
CA LEU A 11 6.29 31.10 9.73
C LEU A 11 5.73 29.94 8.89
N LEU A 12 6.30 29.68 7.70
CA LEU A 12 5.80 28.63 6.79
C LEU A 12 6.21 27.21 7.19
N LEU A 13 7.40 27.03 7.77
CA LEU A 13 7.90 25.70 8.16
C LEU A 13 7.00 24.97 9.16
N PRO A 14 6.52 25.57 10.28
CA PRO A 14 5.64 24.88 11.21
C PRO A 14 4.24 24.60 10.62
N ILE A 15 3.75 25.46 9.73
CA ILE A 15 2.45 25.27 9.04
C ILE A 15 2.51 24.05 8.12
N LEU A 16 3.61 23.89 7.37
CA LEU A 16 3.81 22.74 6.48
C LEU A 16 3.94 21.43 7.27
N LEU A 17 4.64 21.47 8.41
CA LEU A 17 4.76 20.32 9.32
C LEU A 17 3.38 19.91 9.89
N LEU A 18 2.56 20.86 10.34
CA LEU A 18 1.21 20.57 10.84
C LEU A 18 0.28 20.02 9.74
N ALA A 19 0.40 20.49 8.51
CA ALA A 19 -0.39 19.98 7.39
C ALA A 19 -0.09 18.49 7.09
N GLY A 20 1.17 18.06 7.23
CA GLY A 20 1.57 16.67 7.01
C GLY A 20 0.98 15.66 8.02
N LEU A 21 0.57 16.09 9.21
CA LEU A 21 -0.06 15.24 10.22
C LEU A 21 -1.52 14.88 9.90
N SER A 22 -2.17 15.60 8.97
CA SER A 22 -3.56 15.35 8.58
C SER A 22 -3.77 14.11 7.69
N ALA A 23 -2.69 13.46 7.25
CA ALA A 23 -2.75 12.28 6.38
C ALA A 23 -3.07 10.97 7.13
N CYS A 24 -3.10 10.97 8.47
CA CYS A 24 -3.37 9.78 9.29
C CYS A 24 -4.81 9.75 9.85
N GLY A 25 -5.78 10.17 9.04
CA GLY A 25 -7.21 10.09 9.37
C GLY A 25 -7.85 8.82 8.80
N PRO A 26 -8.95 8.31 9.40
CA PRO A 26 -9.75 7.28 8.77
C PRO A 26 -10.28 7.80 7.42
N ILE A 27 -9.98 7.06 6.34
CA ILE A 27 -10.45 7.37 4.99
C ILE A 27 -11.88 6.85 4.89
N GLU A 28 -12.84 7.74 5.05
CA GLU A 28 -14.26 7.42 4.93
C GLU A 28 -14.87 8.12 3.70
N PRO A 29 -15.59 7.39 2.83
CA PRO A 29 -15.88 5.95 2.90
C PRO A 29 -14.69 5.08 2.45
N TRP A 30 -14.43 3.98 3.15
CA TRP A 30 -13.47 2.97 2.73
C TRP A 30 -13.86 2.37 1.37
N VAL A 31 -12.87 1.90 0.61
CA VAL A 31 -13.12 1.14 -0.61
C VAL A 31 -13.92 -0.11 -0.25
N LYS A 32 -15.07 -0.30 -0.88
CA LYS A 32 -15.95 -1.43 -0.53
C LYS A 32 -15.27 -2.73 -0.96
N PRO A 33 -15.51 -3.87 -0.27
CA PRO A 33 -14.79 -5.11 -0.57
C PRO A 33 -14.81 -5.54 -2.04
N TYR A 34 -15.93 -5.31 -2.73
CA TYR A 34 -16.14 -5.64 -4.15
C TYR A 34 -15.55 -4.62 -5.14
N GLU A 35 -15.09 -3.45 -4.68
CA GLU A 35 -14.37 -2.48 -5.51
C GLU A 35 -12.87 -2.77 -5.53
N ARG A 36 -12.37 -3.58 -4.59
CA ARG A 36 -10.95 -4.00 -4.52
C ARG A 36 -10.55 -4.91 -5.68
N ASP A 37 -11.50 -5.63 -6.27
CA ASP A 37 -11.24 -6.42 -7.48
C ASP A 37 -10.77 -5.55 -8.67
N ARG A 38 -11.14 -4.26 -8.68
CA ARG A 38 -10.69 -3.30 -9.71
C ARG A 38 -9.29 -2.74 -9.45
N LEU A 39 -8.74 -2.95 -8.26
CA LEU A 39 -7.41 -2.48 -7.88
C LEU A 39 -6.31 -3.41 -8.42
N ALA A 40 -6.62 -4.69 -8.64
CA ALA A 40 -5.70 -5.70 -9.12
C ALA A 40 -6.14 -6.24 -10.50
N ASP A 41 -5.83 -5.49 -11.56
CA ASP A 41 -5.99 -5.98 -12.94
C ASP A 41 -5.15 -7.26 -13.13
N PRO A 42 -5.68 -8.33 -13.73
CA PRO A 42 -4.93 -9.55 -14.03
C PRO A 42 -3.59 -9.32 -14.75
N ILE A 43 -3.46 -8.26 -15.56
CA ILE A 43 -2.18 -7.92 -16.22
C ILE A 43 -1.08 -7.50 -15.24
N MET A 44 -1.44 -7.06 -14.04
CA MET A 44 -0.49 -6.66 -12.98
C MET A 44 -0.02 -7.86 -12.14
N SER A 45 -0.46 -9.08 -12.45
CA SER A 45 0.06 -10.30 -11.83
C SER A 45 1.56 -10.40 -12.08
N LEU A 46 2.33 -10.57 -11.00
CA LEU A 46 3.77 -10.87 -11.09
C LEU A 46 4.01 -12.31 -11.56
N ASP A 47 3.01 -13.17 -11.37
CA ASP A 47 3.09 -14.58 -11.70
C ASP A 47 2.47 -14.87 -13.08
N LEU A 48 3.24 -15.55 -13.92
CA LEU A 48 2.82 -15.98 -15.26
C LEU A 48 2.01 -17.28 -15.25
N ASP A 49 2.19 -18.12 -14.23
CA ASP A 49 1.48 -19.39 -14.05
C ASP A 49 0.98 -19.53 -12.60
N PRO A 50 -0.14 -18.86 -12.28
CA PRO A 50 -0.66 -18.83 -10.92
C PRO A 50 -1.09 -20.21 -10.40
N VAL A 51 -1.37 -21.18 -11.29
CA VAL A 51 -1.81 -22.52 -10.88
C VAL A 51 -0.63 -23.32 -10.34
N SER A 52 0.50 -23.32 -11.05
CA SER A 52 1.68 -24.04 -10.58
C SER A 52 2.29 -23.38 -9.34
N THR A 53 2.29 -22.04 -9.28
CA THR A 53 2.73 -21.33 -8.08
C THR A 53 1.87 -21.64 -6.87
N ALA A 54 0.54 -21.57 -6.97
CA ALA A 54 -0.35 -21.91 -5.86
C ALA A 54 -0.11 -23.34 -5.34
N TYR A 55 0.17 -24.29 -6.24
CA TYR A 55 0.54 -25.66 -5.86
C TYR A 55 1.84 -25.71 -5.07
N MET A 56 2.90 -25.05 -5.56
CA MET A 56 4.21 -25.02 -4.89
C MET A 56 4.14 -24.31 -3.53
N GLN A 57 3.42 -23.19 -3.45
CA GLN A 57 3.15 -22.47 -2.20
C GLN A 57 2.48 -23.39 -1.17
N HIS A 58 1.46 -24.15 -1.56
CA HIS A 58 0.82 -25.11 -0.67
C HIS A 58 1.80 -26.17 -0.12
N VAL A 59 2.75 -26.62 -0.95
CA VAL A 59 3.81 -27.55 -0.52
C VAL A 59 4.73 -26.89 0.51
N PHE A 60 5.15 -25.63 0.28
CA PHE A 60 5.98 -24.89 1.23
C PHE A 60 5.25 -24.62 2.54
N GLU A 61 3.98 -24.19 2.49
CA GLU A 61 3.15 -24.02 3.68
C GLU A 61 3.08 -25.29 4.54
N ALA A 62 2.93 -26.46 3.91
CA ALA A 62 2.86 -27.74 4.60
C ALA A 62 4.20 -28.17 5.19
N ARG A 63 5.32 -27.88 4.51
CA ARG A 63 6.66 -28.31 4.93
C ARG A 63 7.32 -27.37 5.92
N GLU A 64 7.06 -26.08 5.78
CA GLU A 64 7.74 -25.01 6.52
C GLU A 64 6.86 -24.41 7.62
N GLY A 65 5.56 -24.74 7.62
CA GLY A 65 4.61 -24.22 8.61
C GLY A 65 4.30 -22.74 8.46
N ALA A 66 4.66 -22.12 7.32
CA ALA A 66 4.56 -20.69 7.06
C ALA A 66 3.26 -20.31 6.32
N ARG A 67 2.10 -20.74 6.83
CA ARG A 67 0.80 -20.41 6.21
C ARG A 67 0.51 -18.91 6.27
N GLY A 68 0.05 -18.36 5.15
CA GLY A 68 -0.39 -16.96 5.05
C GLY A 68 0.73 -15.93 4.82
N GLY A 69 1.95 -16.37 4.53
CA GLY A 69 3.08 -15.48 4.18
C GLY A 69 3.14 -15.07 2.70
N GLU A 70 2.35 -15.70 1.83
CA GLU A 70 2.42 -15.59 0.37
C GLU A 70 1.78 -14.33 -0.25
N GLY A 71 1.42 -13.35 0.59
CA GLY A 71 0.79 -12.11 0.15
C GLY A 71 -0.73 -12.24 -0.05
N SER A 72 -1.36 -11.15 -0.50
CA SER A 72 -2.81 -11.08 -0.71
C SER A 72 -3.19 -11.43 -2.16
N ALA A 73 -4.41 -11.94 -2.36
CA ALA A 73 -4.92 -12.28 -3.68
C ALA A 73 -5.00 -11.05 -4.62
N GLY A 74 -4.04 -10.91 -5.53
CA GLY A 74 -4.03 -9.87 -6.56
C GLY A 74 -2.63 -9.46 -7.03
N GLY A 75 -2.55 -8.87 -8.22
CA GLY A 75 -1.35 -8.22 -8.74
C GLY A 75 -1.25 -6.73 -8.35
N GLY A 76 -0.06 -6.15 -8.43
CA GLY A 76 0.24 -4.75 -8.09
C GLY A 76 0.86 -4.55 -6.70
N CYS A 77 1.25 -3.31 -6.36
CA CYS A 77 1.76 -2.96 -5.01
C CYS A 77 0.66 -2.95 -3.92
N GLY A 78 -0.47 -3.59 -4.20
CA GLY A 78 -1.68 -3.60 -3.41
C GLY A 78 -1.49 -4.39 -2.12
N CYS A 79 -0.81 -3.77 -1.15
CA CYS A 79 -0.93 -4.12 0.24
C CYS A 79 -2.42 -4.13 0.61
N ASN A 80 -2.98 -5.31 0.86
CA ASN A 80 -4.26 -5.48 1.52
C ASN A 80 -4.15 -5.10 3.00
#